data_AF-A0A5M3WPH3-F1
#
_entry.id   AF-A0A5M3WPH3-F1
#
_cell.length_a   1.000
_cell.length_b   1.000
_cell.length_c   1.000
_cell.angle_alpha   90.00
_cell.angle_beta   90.00
_cell.angle_gamma   90.00
#
_symmetry.space_group_name_H-M   'P 1'
#
loop_
_entity.id
_entity.type
_entity.pdbx_description
1 polymer ?
#
loop_
_entity_poly.entity_id
_entity_poly.type
_entity_poly.pdbx_seq_one_letter_code
_entity_poly.pdbx_strand_id
1 'polypeptide(L)'
;MRVGIAHHLGWAVAVTASAEYQVVDRRRIALIEPGMAAAPIHHEGKPLDDAAISELVTQVRQSAARATSASLDELASALREPIVSVSLRAWPLDFPEDIAVQRRAPYESHADSIMYRQILAELAHARGWIVHAYDAKNVENLAARFLAERTDEVLYGPRATLGPPWAKDHRMALAATIVAGPMVRPRH
;
A
#
# COMPACT_ATOMS: atom_id res chain seq x y z
N MET A 1 15.12 -4.01 5.09
CA MET A 1 13.72 -4.48 5.05
C MET A 1 12.94 -3.90 3.88
N ARG A 2 12.08 -4.69 3.24
CA ARG A 2 11.18 -4.26 2.16
C ARG A 2 9.73 -4.40 2.62
N VAL A 3 8.90 -3.40 2.37
CA VAL A 3 7.48 -3.41 2.79
C VAL A 3 6.59 -3.49 1.57
N GLY A 4 5.63 -4.40 1.57
CA GLY A 4 4.56 -4.45 0.59
C GLY A 4 3.25 -3.99 1.21
N ILE A 5 2.50 -3.17 0.49
CA ILE A 5 1.22 -2.64 0.95
C ILE A 5 0.10 -3.13 0.03
N ALA A 6 -0.92 -3.75 0.63
CA ALA A 6 -2.23 -3.96 0.02
C ALA A 6 -3.24 -3.05 0.74
N HIS A 7 -3.60 -1.94 0.08
CA HIS A 7 -4.42 -0.90 0.69
C HIS A 7 -5.92 -1.11 0.45
N HIS A 8 -6.68 -0.55 1.37
CA HIS A 8 -8.13 -0.39 1.34
C HIS A 8 -8.46 1.07 1.68
N LEU A 9 -9.75 1.40 1.76
CA LEU A 9 -10.20 2.72 2.18
C LEU A 9 -9.95 2.90 3.69
N GLY A 10 -9.05 3.82 4.04
CA GLY A 10 -8.72 4.18 5.42
C GLY A 10 -7.76 3.23 6.16
N TRP A 11 -7.31 2.13 5.55
CA TRP A 11 -6.38 1.17 6.17
C TRP A 11 -5.62 0.35 5.13
N ALA A 12 -4.57 -0.37 5.54
CA ALA A 12 -3.88 -1.32 4.67
C ALA A 12 -3.34 -2.54 5.42
N VAL A 13 -3.11 -3.63 4.68
CA VAL A 13 -2.20 -4.70 5.10
C VAL A 13 -0.78 -4.30 4.72
N ALA A 14 0.12 -4.30 5.69
CA ALA A 14 1.56 -4.16 5.49
C ALA A 14 2.24 -5.49 5.78
N VAL A 15 3.06 -5.96 4.84
CA VAL A 15 3.94 -7.13 5.03
C VAL A 15 5.38 -6.68 4.86
N THR A 16 6.20 -6.93 5.87
CA THR A 16 7.64 -6.63 5.84
C THR A 16 8.41 -7.90 5.62
N ALA A 17 9.32 -7.88 4.64
CA ALA A 17 10.20 -8.99 4.33
C ALA A 17 11.69 -8.59 4.29
N SER A 18 12.56 -9.57 4.55
CA SER A 18 14.01 -9.45 4.33
C SER A 18 14.36 -9.42 2.83
N ALA A 19 15.64 -9.28 2.51
CA ALA A 19 16.11 -9.32 1.12
C ALA A 19 15.91 -10.72 0.49
N GLU A 20 15.91 -11.77 1.31
CA GLU A 20 15.71 -13.18 1.00
C GLU A 20 14.22 -13.60 1.06
N TYR A 21 13.33 -12.61 1.18
CA TYR A 21 11.86 -12.76 1.18
C TYR A 21 11.28 -13.41 2.45
N GLN A 22 12.05 -13.51 3.53
CA GLN A 22 11.52 -13.96 4.81
C GLN A 22 10.59 -12.89 5.40
N VAL A 23 9.35 -13.26 5.70
CA VAL A 23 8.39 -12.37 6.38
C VAL A 23 8.82 -12.17 7.83
N VAL A 24 9.08 -10.93 8.22
CA VAL A 24 9.51 -10.55 9.58
C VAL A 24 8.42 -9.83 10.36
N ASP A 25 7.49 -9.19 9.67
CA ASP A 25 6.33 -8.53 10.26
C ASP A 25 5.16 -8.57 9.29
N ARG A 26 3.95 -8.68 9.83
CA ARG A 26 2.71 -8.42 9.10
C ARG A 26 1.72 -7.77 10.04
N ARG A 27 1.06 -6.71 9.58
CA ARG A 27 0.06 -6.00 10.39
C ARG A 27 -0.94 -5.26 9.52
N ARG A 28 -2.05 -4.90 10.15
CA ARG A 28 -2.94 -3.87 9.63
C ARG A 28 -2.43 -2.51 10.09
N ILE A 29 -2.31 -1.56 9.17
CA ILE A 29 -1.97 -0.16 9.48
C ILE A 29 -3.17 0.76 9.21
N ALA A 30 -3.28 1.83 9.99
CA ALA A 30 -4.28 2.87 9.77
C ALA A 30 -3.78 3.85 8.71
N LEU A 31 -4.65 4.24 7.78
CA LEU A 31 -4.36 5.27 6.77
C LEU A 31 -5.18 6.53 6.98
N ILE A 32 -6.00 6.59 8.03
CA ILE A 32 -6.82 7.73 8.39
C ILE A 32 -7.13 7.68 9.90
N GLU A 33 -7.35 8.84 10.53
CA GLU A 33 -7.72 8.88 11.95
C GLU A 33 -9.17 8.38 12.14
N PRO A 34 -9.50 7.83 13.33
CA PRO A 34 -10.86 7.39 13.64
C PRO A 34 -11.89 8.53 13.49
N GLY A 35 -13.06 8.20 12.94
CA GLY A 35 -14.17 9.14 12.78
C GLY A 35 -14.17 9.95 11.48
N MET A 36 -13.12 9.85 10.67
CA MET A 36 -13.06 10.52 9.38
C MET A 36 -13.76 9.74 8.26
N ALA A 37 -14.24 10.45 7.24
CA ALA A 37 -14.79 9.85 6.02
C ALA A 37 -13.71 9.02 5.29
N ALA A 38 -13.98 7.73 5.10
CA ALA A 38 -13.02 6.83 4.47
C ALA A 38 -13.06 6.91 2.92
N ALA A 39 -14.14 7.45 2.37
CA ALA A 39 -14.35 7.62 0.93
C ALA A 39 -14.98 8.99 0.61
N PRO A 40 -14.31 10.11 0.99
CA PRO A 40 -14.87 11.44 0.91
C PRO A 40 -15.37 11.82 -0.49
N ILE A 41 -14.84 11.20 -1.56
CA ILE A 41 -15.30 11.45 -2.93
C ILE A 41 -16.37 10.44 -3.35
N HIS A 42 -16.13 9.14 -3.18
CA HIS A 42 -17.01 8.11 -3.72
C HIS A 42 -18.33 7.93 -2.95
N HIS A 43 -18.35 8.24 -1.65
CA HIS A 43 -19.50 8.05 -0.78
C HIS A 43 -19.90 9.33 -0.04
N GLU A 44 -19.17 9.71 1.00
CA GLU A 44 -19.62 10.71 1.97
C GLU A 44 -19.80 12.11 1.37
N GLY A 45 -19.02 12.47 0.35
CA GLY A 45 -19.11 13.78 -0.32
C GLY A 45 -20.13 13.88 -1.46
N LYS A 46 -20.84 12.79 -1.81
CA LYS A 46 -21.84 12.81 -2.89
C LYS A 46 -22.90 13.93 -2.76
N PRO A 47 -23.49 14.19 -1.58
CA PRO A 47 -24.51 15.23 -1.44
C PRO A 47 -23.93 16.65 -1.33
N LEU A 48 -22.61 16.81 -1.22
CA LEU A 48 -21.96 18.10 -0.99
C LEU A 48 -21.79 18.89 -2.30
N ASP A 49 -21.79 20.22 -2.21
CA ASP A 49 -21.35 21.07 -3.31
C ASP A 49 -19.82 21.00 -3.49
N ASP A 50 -19.30 21.64 -4.54
CA ASP A 50 -17.88 21.58 -4.90
C ASP A 50 -16.96 22.21 -3.84
N ALA A 51 -17.45 23.20 -3.08
CA ALA A 51 -16.66 23.83 -2.01
C ALA A 51 -16.59 22.90 -0.79
N ALA A 52 -17.73 22.38 -0.33
CA ALA A 52 -17.81 21.52 0.83
C ALA A 52 -17.09 20.17 0.62
N ILE A 53 -17.17 19.57 -0.57
CA ILE A 53 -16.40 18.34 -0.86
C ILE A 53 -14.89 18.61 -0.89
N SER A 54 -14.46 19.77 -1.42
CA SER A 54 -13.04 20.13 -1.45
C SER A 54 -12.50 20.34 -0.04
N GLU A 55 -13.29 20.95 0.84
CA GLU A 55 -12.97 21.08 2.26
C GLU A 55 -12.88 19.71 2.95
N LEU A 56 -13.88 18.84 2.75
CA LEU A 56 -13.89 17.48 3.30
C LEU A 56 -12.66 16.68 2.86
N VAL A 57 -12.34 16.69 1.56
CA VAL A 57 -11.16 16.00 1.02
C VAL A 57 -9.88 16.57 1.62
N THR A 58 -9.79 17.88 1.82
CA THR A 58 -8.63 18.51 2.47
C THR A 58 -8.46 18.00 3.91
N GLN A 59 -9.53 17.98 4.70
CA GLN A 59 -9.50 17.46 6.06
C GLN A 59 -9.11 15.98 6.10
N VAL A 60 -9.67 15.16 5.19
CA VAL A 60 -9.33 13.74 5.07
C VAL A 60 -7.86 13.54 4.67
N ARG A 61 -7.32 14.31 3.72
CA ARG A 61 -5.91 14.24 3.33
C ARG A 61 -4.98 14.56 4.49
N GLN A 62 -5.30 15.59 5.28
CA GLN A 62 -4.51 15.95 6.47
C GLN A 62 -4.54 14.84 7.53
N SER A 63 -5.72 14.28 7.79
CA SER A 63 -5.87 13.14 8.71
C SER A 63 -5.09 11.92 8.22
N ALA A 64 -5.22 11.61 6.93
CA ALA A 64 -4.55 10.48 6.32
C ALA A 64 -3.03 10.61 6.36
N ALA A 65 -2.49 11.81 6.12
CA ALA A 65 -1.07 12.08 6.24
C ALA A 65 -0.56 11.80 7.68
N ARG A 66 -1.26 12.29 8.71
CA ARG A 66 -0.90 12.06 10.12
C ARG A 66 -0.96 10.58 10.49
N ALA A 67 -2.10 9.92 10.24
CA ALA A 67 -2.30 8.51 10.60
C ALA A 67 -1.36 7.57 9.85
N THR A 68 -1.14 7.82 8.56
CA THR A 68 -0.20 7.03 7.76
C THR A 68 1.23 7.26 8.24
N SER A 69 1.63 8.50 8.52
CA SER A 69 2.96 8.79 9.07
C SER A 69 3.21 8.04 10.37
N ALA A 70 2.29 8.15 11.33
CA ALA A 70 2.39 7.45 12.61
C ALA A 70 2.49 5.93 12.42
N SER A 71 1.66 5.35 11.55
CA SER A 71 1.71 3.91 11.25
C SER A 71 3.04 3.47 10.63
N LEU A 72 3.63 4.29 9.76
CA LEU A 72 4.94 4.00 9.15
C LEU A 72 6.08 4.14 10.16
N ASP A 73 5.98 5.07 11.11
CA ASP A 73 6.98 5.24 12.18
C ASP A 73 6.91 4.09 13.19
N GLU A 74 5.70 3.66 13.57
CA GLU A 74 5.48 2.46 14.38
C GLU A 74 6.00 1.19 13.70
N LEU A 75 5.79 1.07 12.38
CA LEU A 75 6.34 -0.03 11.61
C LEU A 75 7.87 0.00 11.62
N ALA A 76 8.47 1.15 11.31
CA ALA A 76 9.93 1.29 11.23
C ALA A 76 10.61 1.04 12.59
N SER A 77 10.04 1.55 13.68
CA SER A 77 10.58 1.39 15.04
C SER A 77 10.47 -0.04 15.58
N ALA A 78 9.55 -0.86 15.07
CA ALA A 78 9.41 -2.27 15.44
C ALA A 78 10.46 -3.19 14.77
N LEU A 79 11.20 -2.69 13.76
CA LEU A 79 12.13 -3.49 12.97
C LEU A 79 13.56 -3.31 13.46
N ARG A 80 14.33 -4.42 13.44
CA ARG A 80 15.77 -4.39 13.78
C ARG A 80 16.65 -3.81 12.68
N GLU A 81 16.20 -3.90 11.43
CA GLU A 81 16.91 -3.40 10.26
C GLU A 81 16.07 -2.33 9.57
N PRO A 82 16.70 -1.32 8.94
CA PRO A 82 15.99 -0.22 8.31
C PRO A 82 15.12 -0.69 7.13
N ILE A 83 13.99 0.00 6.93
CA ILE A 83 13.20 -0.10 5.72
C ILE A 83 13.94 0.63 4.60
N VAL A 84 14.11 -0.03 3.45
CA VAL A 84 14.77 0.53 2.27
C VAL A 84 13.80 0.80 1.12
N SER A 85 12.67 0.10 1.10
CA SER A 85 11.66 0.29 0.06
C SER A 85 10.25 -0.09 0.51
N VAL A 86 9.28 0.53 -0.16
CA VAL A 86 7.85 0.25 -0.07
C VAL A 86 7.30 -0.05 -1.46
N SER A 87 6.46 -1.07 -1.59
CA SER A 87 5.78 -1.42 -2.84
C SER A 87 4.28 -1.12 -2.74
N LEU A 88 3.79 -0.30 -3.67
CA LEU A 88 2.40 0.18 -3.73
C LEU A 88 1.74 -0.23 -5.05
N ARG A 89 0.42 -0.43 -5.03
CA ARG A 89 -0.34 -0.72 -6.26
C ARG A 89 -0.28 0.50 -7.19
N ALA A 90 0.12 0.30 -8.44
CA ALA A 90 0.19 1.35 -9.46
C ALA A 90 -1.15 2.09 -9.67
N TRP A 91 -1.07 3.38 -9.99
CA TRP A 91 -2.20 4.22 -10.43
C TRP A 91 -1.82 5.01 -11.69
N PRO A 92 -2.81 5.51 -12.47
CA PRO A 92 -2.53 6.32 -13.66
C PRO A 92 -1.79 7.60 -13.30
N LEU A 93 -0.73 7.93 -14.03
CA LEU A 93 0.07 9.15 -13.80
C LEU A 93 -0.69 10.42 -14.21
N ASP A 94 -1.66 10.28 -15.12
CA ASP A 94 -2.53 11.32 -15.64
C ASP A 94 -3.88 11.40 -14.89
N PHE A 95 -3.97 10.81 -13.68
CA PHE A 95 -5.17 10.93 -12.88
C PHE A 95 -5.40 12.40 -12.46
N PRO A 96 -6.61 12.96 -12.62
CA PRO A 96 -6.86 14.38 -12.41
C PRO A 96 -6.64 14.77 -10.95
N GLU A 97 -6.16 15.99 -10.70
CA GLU A 97 -5.97 16.55 -9.35
C GLU A 97 -7.20 17.31 -8.85
N ASP A 98 -7.99 17.88 -9.76
CA ASP A 98 -9.18 18.67 -9.44
C ASP A 98 -10.30 17.78 -8.87
N ILE A 99 -10.75 18.09 -7.64
CA ILE A 99 -11.81 17.36 -6.94
C ILE A 99 -13.15 17.44 -7.70
N ALA A 100 -13.44 18.56 -8.35
CA ALA A 100 -14.66 18.72 -9.15
C ALA A 100 -14.68 17.79 -10.37
N VAL A 101 -13.50 17.42 -10.89
CA VAL A 101 -13.32 16.41 -11.94
C VAL A 101 -13.34 15.00 -11.33
N GLN A 102 -12.59 14.77 -10.26
CA GLN A 102 -12.48 13.46 -9.61
C GLN A 102 -13.83 12.91 -9.14
N ARG A 103 -14.76 13.77 -8.70
CA ARG A 103 -16.10 13.37 -8.20
C ARG A 103 -17.08 12.92 -9.29
N ARG A 104 -16.64 12.81 -10.55
CA ARG A 104 -17.46 12.40 -11.69
C ARG A 104 -16.94 11.09 -12.28
N ALA A 105 -17.81 10.37 -12.97
CA ALA A 105 -17.38 9.22 -13.77
C ALA A 105 -16.36 9.66 -14.86
N PRO A 106 -15.31 8.86 -15.12
CA PRO A 106 -15.01 7.54 -14.54
C PRO A 106 -14.12 7.58 -13.28
N TYR A 107 -13.80 8.76 -12.74
CA TYR A 107 -12.78 8.94 -11.71
C TYR A 107 -13.27 8.63 -10.28
N GLU A 108 -14.54 8.87 -9.99
CA GLU A 108 -15.08 8.85 -8.62
C GLU A 108 -14.82 7.55 -7.86
N SER A 109 -14.85 6.40 -8.53
CA SER A 109 -14.67 5.08 -7.92
C SER A 109 -13.20 4.76 -7.58
N HIS A 110 -12.27 5.60 -8.04
CA HIS A 110 -10.84 5.41 -7.88
C HIS A 110 -10.17 6.52 -7.06
N ALA A 111 -10.80 7.69 -6.95
CA ALA A 111 -10.20 8.89 -6.38
C ALA A 111 -9.68 8.68 -4.94
N ASP A 112 -10.53 8.17 -4.03
CA ASP A 112 -10.13 7.94 -2.63
C ASP A 112 -8.99 6.91 -2.53
N SER A 113 -9.06 5.85 -3.33
CA SER A 113 -8.04 4.80 -3.40
C SER A 113 -6.70 5.32 -3.93
N ILE A 114 -6.71 6.27 -4.88
CA ILE A 114 -5.50 6.91 -5.40
C ILE A 114 -4.92 7.88 -4.37
N MET A 115 -5.76 8.68 -3.71
CA MET A 115 -5.35 9.60 -2.64
C MET A 115 -4.53 8.88 -1.56
N TYR A 116 -5.01 7.77 -1.01
CA TYR A 116 -4.26 7.04 0.03
C TYR A 116 -2.89 6.54 -0.46
N ARG A 117 -2.80 6.13 -1.73
CA ARG A 117 -1.54 5.65 -2.31
C ARG A 117 -0.55 6.77 -2.60
N GLN A 118 -1.04 7.94 -3.04
CA GLN A 118 -0.22 9.14 -3.18
C GLN A 118 0.37 9.55 -1.83
N ILE A 119 -0.45 9.60 -0.78
CA ILE A 119 0.00 9.93 0.59
C ILE A 119 1.05 8.92 1.09
N LEU A 120 0.81 7.62 0.89
CA LEU A 120 1.80 6.58 1.22
C LEU A 120 3.13 6.78 0.48
N ALA A 121 3.08 7.12 -0.82
CA ALA A 121 4.28 7.33 -1.64
C ALA A 121 5.04 8.58 -1.20
N GLU A 122 4.35 9.70 -0.96
CA GLU A 122 4.94 10.94 -0.44
C GLU A 122 5.65 10.71 0.89
N LEU A 123 4.98 10.02 1.83
CA LEU A 123 5.54 9.73 3.15
C LEU A 123 6.70 8.71 3.10
N ALA A 124 6.68 7.76 2.16
CA ALA A 124 7.80 6.87 1.92
C ALA A 124 9.01 7.62 1.36
N HIS A 125 8.81 8.50 0.37
CA HIS A 125 9.87 9.34 -0.18
C HIS A 125 10.47 10.28 0.87
N ALA A 126 9.64 10.88 1.74
CA ALA A 126 10.10 11.72 2.84
C ALA A 126 11.01 10.97 3.84
N ARG A 127 10.88 9.64 3.91
CA ARG A 127 11.74 8.75 4.71
C ARG A 127 12.96 8.22 3.95
N GLY A 128 13.16 8.65 2.71
CA GLY A 128 14.24 8.17 1.84
C GLY A 128 14.03 6.74 1.34
N TRP A 129 12.81 6.21 1.41
CA TRP A 129 12.51 4.86 0.93
C TRP A 129 12.23 4.87 -0.57
N ILE A 130 12.72 3.84 -1.26
CA ILE A 130 12.38 3.63 -2.66
C ILE A 130 10.92 3.20 -2.76
N VAL A 131 10.13 3.86 -3.61
CA VAL A 131 8.76 3.45 -3.90
C VAL A 131 8.72 2.66 -5.19
N HIS A 132 8.29 1.40 -5.10
CA HIS A 132 8.03 0.55 -6.26
C HIS A 132 6.53 0.50 -6.54
N ALA A 133 6.16 0.53 -7.82
CA ALA A 133 4.79 0.33 -8.26
C ALA A 133 4.59 -1.12 -8.71
N TYR A 134 3.47 -1.74 -8.35
CA TYR A 134 3.10 -3.08 -8.83
C TYR A 134 1.70 -3.13 -9.45
N ASP A 135 1.50 -4.03 -10.41
CA ASP A 135 0.17 -4.36 -10.94
C ASP A 135 -0.51 -5.41 -10.07
N ALA A 136 -1.56 -4.99 -9.35
CA ALA A 136 -2.34 -5.87 -8.47
C ALA A 136 -2.94 -7.09 -9.16
N LYS A 137 -3.18 -7.06 -10.48
CA LYS A 137 -3.73 -8.21 -11.21
C LYS A 137 -2.71 -9.33 -11.39
N ASN A 138 -1.43 -8.97 -11.54
CA ASN A 138 -0.39 -9.90 -11.98
C ASN A 138 0.72 -10.13 -10.96
N VAL A 139 0.83 -9.31 -9.91
CA VAL A 139 1.95 -9.34 -8.96
C VAL A 139 2.18 -10.72 -8.32
N GLU A 140 1.12 -11.43 -7.93
CA GLU A 140 1.23 -12.76 -7.32
C GLU A 140 1.78 -13.79 -8.33
N ASN A 141 1.30 -13.75 -9.58
CA ASN A 141 1.80 -14.61 -10.67
C ASN A 141 3.25 -14.30 -11.04
N LEU A 142 3.64 -13.02 -11.05
CA LEU A 142 5.01 -12.59 -11.31
C LEU A 142 5.95 -13.06 -10.19
N ALA A 143 5.54 -12.91 -8.93
CA ALA A 143 6.31 -13.41 -7.80
C ALA A 143 6.48 -14.93 -7.83
N ALA A 144 5.42 -15.69 -8.13
CA ALA A 144 5.50 -17.15 -8.28
C ALA A 144 6.47 -17.56 -9.40
N ARG A 145 6.41 -16.90 -10.56
CA ARG A 145 7.36 -17.15 -11.66
C ARG A 145 8.80 -16.83 -11.26
N PHE A 146 9.01 -15.77 -10.49
CA PHE A 146 10.32 -15.39 -10.00
C PHE A 146 10.88 -16.37 -8.96
N LEU A 147 10.03 -16.89 -8.07
CA LEU A 147 10.41 -17.84 -7.02
C LEU A 147 10.57 -19.27 -7.52
N ALA A 148 9.90 -19.64 -8.61
CA ALA A 148 9.89 -20.99 -9.17
C ALA A 148 9.56 -22.04 -8.09
N GLU A 149 10.45 -23.01 -7.85
CA GLU A 149 10.27 -24.08 -6.86
C GLU A 149 10.08 -23.58 -5.43
N ARG A 150 10.52 -22.35 -5.13
CA ARG A 150 10.39 -21.73 -3.80
C ARG A 150 9.03 -21.04 -3.58
N THR A 151 8.13 -21.09 -4.56
CA THR A 151 6.83 -20.39 -4.49
C THR A 151 6.03 -20.82 -3.27
N ASP A 152 5.89 -22.13 -3.05
CA ASP A 152 5.09 -22.66 -1.95
C ASP A 152 5.70 -22.31 -0.60
N GLU A 153 7.02 -22.44 -0.46
CA GLU A 153 7.76 -22.09 0.76
C GLU A 153 7.60 -20.61 1.12
N VAL A 154 7.83 -19.71 0.16
CA VAL A 154 7.95 -18.27 0.43
C VAL A 154 6.60 -17.56 0.41
N LEU A 155 5.75 -17.82 -0.59
CA LEU A 155 4.53 -17.04 -0.82
C LEU A 155 3.31 -17.60 -0.08
N TYR A 156 3.20 -18.92 0.01
CA TYR A 156 2.06 -19.60 0.64
C TYR A 156 2.38 -20.14 2.03
N GLY A 157 3.63 -20.57 2.26
CA GLY A 157 4.16 -21.13 3.50
C GLY A 157 3.96 -20.26 4.76
N PRO A 158 4.00 -18.91 4.70
CA PRO A 158 3.79 -18.10 5.90
C PRO A 158 2.45 -18.34 6.59
N ARG A 159 1.43 -18.86 5.89
CA ARG A 159 0.17 -19.27 6.53
C ARG A 159 0.38 -20.35 7.58
N ALA A 160 1.24 -21.34 7.29
CA ALA A 160 1.50 -22.46 8.19
C ALA A 160 2.42 -22.06 9.34
N THR A 161 3.42 -21.21 9.08
CA THR A 161 4.44 -20.85 10.07
C THR A 161 4.03 -19.67 10.98
N LEU A 162 3.30 -18.69 10.44
CA LEU A 162 2.89 -17.50 11.18
C LEU A 162 1.43 -17.55 11.66
N GLY A 163 0.63 -18.46 11.11
CA GLY A 163 -0.80 -18.56 11.40
C GLY A 163 -1.64 -17.44 10.77
N PRO A 164 -2.98 -17.50 10.91
CA PRO A 164 -3.88 -16.46 10.41
C PRO A 164 -3.63 -15.11 11.11
N PRO A 165 -3.89 -13.97 10.43
CA PRO A 165 -4.35 -13.87 9.04
C PRO A 165 -3.21 -14.09 8.01
N TRP A 166 -3.55 -14.80 6.92
CA TRP A 166 -2.72 -14.91 5.70
C TRP A 166 -3.63 -15.04 4.47
N ALA A 167 -4.25 -13.91 4.11
CA ALA A 167 -5.23 -13.81 3.04
C ALA A 167 -4.61 -13.29 1.74
N LYS A 168 -5.43 -13.12 0.69
CA LYS A 168 -4.99 -12.61 -0.62
C LYS A 168 -4.18 -11.31 -0.50
N ASP A 169 -4.63 -10.37 0.32
CA ASP A 169 -3.92 -9.09 0.52
C ASP A 169 -2.52 -9.26 1.10
N HIS A 170 -2.32 -10.24 1.99
CA HIS A 170 -1.01 -10.53 2.57
C HIS A 170 -0.08 -11.11 1.51
N ARG A 171 -0.60 -12.02 0.66
CA ARG A 171 0.15 -12.59 -0.44
C ARG A 171 0.49 -11.56 -1.51
N MET A 172 -0.45 -10.68 -1.85
CA MET A 172 -0.21 -9.57 -2.78
C MET A 172 0.86 -8.61 -2.25
N ALA A 173 0.78 -8.25 -0.96
CA ALA A 173 1.79 -7.43 -0.31
C ALA A 173 3.17 -8.10 -0.33
N LEU A 174 3.28 -9.38 0.05
CA LEU A 174 4.55 -10.12 -0.03
C LEU A 174 5.06 -10.24 -1.47
N ALA A 175 4.20 -10.60 -2.42
CA ALA A 175 4.54 -10.69 -3.83
C ALA A 175 5.13 -9.39 -4.37
N ALA A 176 4.61 -8.25 -3.92
CA ALA A 176 5.14 -6.94 -4.32
C ALA A 176 6.59 -6.73 -3.85
N THR A 177 6.96 -7.19 -2.65
CA THR A 177 8.35 -7.08 -2.17
C THR A 177 9.32 -8.01 -2.91
N ILE A 178 8.81 -9.15 -3.40
CA ILE A 178 9.55 -10.11 -4.22
C ILE A 178 9.85 -9.51 -5.59
N VAL A 179 8.82 -9.01 -6.29
CA VAL A 179 8.96 -8.42 -7.62
C VAL A 179 9.81 -7.14 -7.60
N ALA A 180 9.75 -6.37 -6.51
CA ALA A 180 10.57 -5.18 -6.30
C ALA A 180 12.04 -5.47 -5.95
N GLY A 181 12.37 -6.70 -5.54
CA GLY A 181 13.74 -7.07 -5.21
C GLY A 181 14.67 -6.93 -6.43
N PRO A 182 15.96 -6.60 -6.25
CA PRO A 182 16.91 -6.68 -7.35
C PRO A 182 16.91 -8.12 -7.84
N MET A 183 16.75 -8.31 -9.16
CA MET A 183 17.00 -9.60 -9.79
C MET A 183 18.37 -10.09 -9.30
N VAL A 184 18.37 -11.11 -8.45
CA VAL A 184 19.59 -11.80 -8.08
C VAL A 184 20.13 -12.38 -9.38
N ARG A 185 21.19 -11.78 -9.93
CA ARG A 185 21.91 -12.42 -11.03
C ARG A 185 22.44 -13.75 -10.50
N PRO A 186 22.29 -14.86 -11.23
CA PRO A 186 22.90 -16.11 -10.82
C PRO A 186 24.40 -15.87 -10.67
N ARG A 187 24.97 -16.36 -9.55
CA ARG A 187 26.42 -16.42 -9.43
C ARG A 187 26.92 -17.40 -10.50
N HIS A 188 27.75 -16.90 -11.41
CA HIS A 188 28.49 -17.72 -12.37
C HIS A 188 29.52 -18.59 -11.64
#